data_AF-A0A662LRT3-F1
#
_entry.id   AF-A0A662LRT3-F1
#
_cell.length_a   1.000
_cell.length_b   1.000
_cell.length_c   1.000
_cell.angle_alpha   90.00
_cell.angle_beta   90.00
_cell.angle_gamma   90.00
#
_symmetry.space_group_name_H-M   'P 1'
#
loop_
_entity.id
_entity.type
_entity.pdbx_description
1 polymer ?
#
loop_
_entity_poly.entity_id
_entity_poly.type
_entity_poly.pdbx_seq_one_letter_code
_entity_poly.pdbx_strand_id
1 'polypeptide(L)'
;MKEKISVILGAIIGIMVFFGVVFYINAIQKVELYDLILIIIPIILVLGVIFLLRDKIKNIKAGLPSDDERAKKLQWKAGTYTYFATIWIAVGIMWYNIFAENSSLNELNTKQVIAAIVLLSAVCFFILNFYFMRKGDVQ
;
A
#
# COMPACT_ATOMS: atom_id res chain seq x y z
N MET A 1 19.83 17.73 -0.23
CA MET A 1 19.17 17.64 -1.57
C MET A 1 18.45 16.31 -1.79
N LYS A 2 19.08 15.15 -1.55
CA LYS A 2 18.45 13.82 -1.71
C LYS A 2 17.11 13.65 -0.98
N GLU A 3 16.98 14.21 0.22
CA GLU A 3 15.76 14.12 1.05
C GLU A 3 14.57 14.91 0.49
N LYS A 4 14.82 16.05 -0.16
CA LYS A 4 13.76 16.83 -0.83
C LYS A 4 13.27 16.11 -2.09
N ILE A 5 14.18 15.45 -2.81
CA ILE A 5 13.86 14.66 -4.01
C ILE A 5 12.98 13.46 -3.65
N SER A 6 13.26 12.74 -2.56
CA SER A 6 12.44 11.60 -2.15
C SER A 6 11.01 12.00 -1.76
N VAL A 7 10.84 13.13 -1.09
CA VAL A 7 9.51 13.69 -0.76
C VAL A 7 8.76 14.09 -2.02
N ILE A 8 9.43 14.75 -2.98
CA ILE A 8 8.83 15.15 -4.25
C ILE A 8 8.41 13.92 -5.07
N LEU A 9 9.26 12.90 -5.16
CA LEU A 9 8.94 11.66 -5.87
C LEU A 9 7.75 10.94 -5.23
N GLY A 10 7.70 10.83 -3.90
CA GLY A 10 6.57 10.25 -3.19
C GLY A 10 5.26 11.01 -3.46
N ALA A 11 5.32 12.34 -3.45
CA ALA A 11 4.16 13.19 -3.76
C ALA A 11 3.69 13.01 -5.21
N ILE A 12 4.63 12.96 -6.18
CA ILE A 12 4.32 12.72 -7.59
C ILE A 12 3.63 11.36 -7.77
N ILE A 13 4.14 10.30 -7.14
CA ILE A 13 3.53 8.96 -7.20
C ILE A 13 2.11 9.00 -6.62
N GLY A 14 1.91 9.64 -5.46
CA GLY A 14 0.58 9.81 -4.87
C GLY A 14 -0.39 10.55 -5.79
N ILE A 15 0.07 11.62 -6.46
CA ILE A 15 -0.71 12.37 -7.43
C ILE A 15 -1.06 11.51 -8.66
N MET A 16 -0.09 10.77 -9.22
CA MET A 16 -0.34 9.87 -10.35
C MET A 16 -1.39 8.82 -9.99
N VAL A 17 -1.29 8.19 -8.81
CA VAL A 17 -2.26 7.21 -8.34
C VAL A 17 -3.63 7.86 -8.22
N PHE A 18 -3.72 9.03 -7.59
CA PHE A 18 -4.97 9.79 -7.45
C PHE A 18 -5.63 10.10 -8.80
N PHE A 19 -4.88 10.62 -9.76
CA PHE A 19 -5.39 10.87 -11.11
C PHE A 19 -5.83 9.59 -11.82
N GLY A 20 -5.13 8.47 -11.60
CA GLY A 20 -5.54 7.16 -12.09
C GLY A 20 -6.91 6.75 -11.58
N VAL A 21 -7.21 6.99 -10.29
CA VAL A 21 -8.54 6.72 -9.71
C VAL A 21 -9.61 7.60 -10.34
N VAL A 22 -9.34 8.90 -10.42
CA VAL A 22 -10.30 9.86 -10.99
C VAL A 22 -10.60 9.50 -12.43
N PHE A 23 -9.59 9.15 -13.22
CA PHE A 23 -9.78 8.69 -14.59
C PHE A 23 -10.61 7.39 -14.67
N TYR A 24 -10.32 6.42 -13.80
CA TYR A 24 -11.08 5.16 -13.72
C TYR A 24 -12.57 5.41 -13.41
N ILE A 25 -12.87 6.25 -12.42
CA ILE A 25 -14.25 6.60 -12.04
C ILE A 25 -14.98 7.26 -13.21
N ASN A 26 -14.32 8.17 -13.93
CA ASN A 26 -14.93 8.85 -15.09
C ASN A 26 -15.12 7.93 -16.30
N ALA A 27 -14.36 6.83 -16.40
CA ALA A 27 -14.48 5.86 -17.49
C ALA A 27 -15.64 4.86 -17.29
N ILE A 28 -16.13 4.71 -16.06
CA ILE A 28 -17.18 3.75 -15.72
C ILE A 28 -18.56 4.39 -15.85
N GLN A 29 -19.48 3.74 -16.56
CA GLN A 29 -20.86 4.21 -16.70
C GLN A 29 -21.81 3.75 -15.57
N LYS A 30 -21.48 2.65 -14.87
CA LYS A 30 -22.23 2.12 -13.71
C LYS A 30 -21.25 1.58 -12.68
N VAL A 31 -21.35 2.04 -11.44
CA VAL A 31 -20.50 1.60 -10.33
C VAL A 31 -21.10 0.35 -9.70
N GLU A 32 -20.42 -0.78 -9.81
CA GLU A 32 -20.78 -1.99 -9.10
C GLU A 32 -20.01 -2.12 -7.77
N LEU A 33 -20.44 -3.04 -6.90
CA LEU A 33 -19.85 -3.20 -5.56
C LEU A 33 -18.36 -3.59 -5.63
N TYR A 34 -17.93 -4.28 -6.69
CA TYR A 34 -16.52 -4.58 -6.93
C TYR A 34 -15.70 -3.36 -7.38
N ASP A 35 -16.31 -2.38 -8.04
CA ASP A 35 -15.64 -1.14 -8.43
C ASP A 35 -15.30 -0.29 -7.21
N LEU A 36 -16.15 -0.35 -6.17
CA LEU A 36 -15.87 0.30 -4.89
C LEU A 36 -14.58 -0.25 -4.27
N ILE A 37 -14.36 -1.57 -4.32
CA ILE A 37 -13.12 -2.17 -3.81
C ILE A 37 -11.94 -1.60 -4.58
N LEU A 38 -11.99 -1.58 -5.92
CA LEU A 38 -10.93 -1.05 -6.79
C LEU A 38 -10.64 0.44 -6.58
N ILE A 39 -11.63 1.24 -6.16
CA ILE A 39 -11.48 2.66 -5.84
C ILE A 39 -10.91 2.86 -4.42
N ILE A 40 -11.30 2.03 -3.45
CA ILE A 40 -10.82 2.13 -2.06
C ILE A 40 -9.31 1.84 -1.97
N ILE A 41 -8.78 0.93 -2.80
CA ILE A 41 -7.34 0.58 -2.86
C ILE A 41 -6.44 1.80 -3.02
N PRO A 42 -6.52 2.54 -4.13
CA PRO A 42 -5.65 3.66 -4.36
C PRO A 42 -5.88 4.77 -3.34
N ILE A 43 -7.09 4.93 -2.80
CA ILE A 43 -7.35 5.90 -1.72
C ILE A 43 -6.54 5.55 -0.48
N ILE A 44 -6.57 4.28 -0.01
CA ILE A 44 -5.78 3.83 1.14
C ILE A 44 -4.28 4.02 0.87
N LEU A 45 -3.82 3.69 -0.35
CA LEU A 45 -2.42 3.90 -0.75
C LEU A 45 -2.02 5.37 -0.68
N VAL A 46 -2.83 6.26 -1.23
CA VAL A 46 -2.58 7.71 -1.23
C VAL A 46 -2.56 8.24 0.21
N LEU A 47 -3.52 7.86 1.05
CA LEU A 47 -3.55 8.25 2.46
C LEU A 47 -2.32 7.77 3.22
N GLY A 48 -1.89 6.52 2.97
CA GLY A 48 -0.68 5.98 3.58
C GLY A 48 0.60 6.68 3.12
N VAL A 49 0.71 7.04 1.84
CA VAL A 49 1.81 7.87 1.31
C VAL A 49 1.80 9.25 1.97
N ILE A 50 0.65 9.90 2.07
CA ILE A 50 0.51 11.21 2.74
C ILE A 50 0.96 11.11 4.20
N PHE A 51 0.55 10.05 4.91
CA PHE A 51 0.94 9.82 6.30
C PHE A 51 2.47 9.70 6.45
N LEU A 52 3.11 8.88 5.63
CA LEU A 52 4.57 8.71 5.66
C LEU A 52 5.33 9.99 5.27
N LEU A 53 4.82 10.74 4.29
CA LEU A 53 5.43 12.00 3.86
C LEU A 53 5.27 13.10 4.90
N ARG A 54 4.14 13.13 5.63
CA ARG A 54 3.86 14.14 6.66
C ARG A 54 4.95 14.17 7.73
N ASP A 55 5.37 13.01 8.22
CA ASP A 55 6.41 12.91 9.24
C ASP A 55 7.76 13.40 8.70
N LYS A 56 8.13 13.00 7.47
CA LYS A 56 9.37 13.47 6.82
C LYS A 56 9.37 14.98 6.61
N ILE A 57 8.26 15.55 6.13
CA ILE A 57 8.12 16.99 5.91
C ILE A 57 8.24 17.75 7.23
N LYS A 58 7.62 17.24 8.31
CA LYS A 58 7.71 17.85 9.64
C LYS A 58 9.15 17.88 10.16
N ASN A 59 9.90 16.78 10.02
CA ASN A 59 11.29 16.69 10.46
C ASN A 59 12.20 17.63 9.66
N ILE A 60 12.06 17.64 8.32
CA ILE A 60 12.84 18.54 7.44
C ILE A 60 12.58 20.01 7.79
N LYS A 61 11.31 20.39 8.04
CA LYS A 61 10.96 21.77 8.45
C LYS A 61 11.55 22.15 9.81
N ALA A 62 11.74 21.19 10.70
CA ALA A 62 12.35 21.39 12.01
C ALA A 62 13.90 21.42 11.98
N GLY A 63 14.52 21.23 10.80
CA GLY A 63 15.97 21.11 10.68
C GLY A 63 16.54 19.79 11.22
N LEU A 64 15.67 18.82 11.50
CA LEU A 64 16.03 17.48 11.94
C LEU A 64 16.34 16.60 10.72
N PRO A 65 17.18 15.55 10.87
CA PRO A 65 17.39 14.57 9.81
C PRO A 65 16.05 13.99 9.35
N SER A 66 15.85 13.86 8.04
CA SER A 66 14.56 13.40 7.50
C SER A 66 14.22 11.96 7.90
N ASP A 67 15.25 11.13 8.05
CA ASP A 67 15.17 9.73 8.46
C ASP A 67 16.20 9.47 9.57
N ASP A 68 15.71 9.04 10.73
CA ASP A 68 16.51 8.42 11.78
C ASP A 68 16.99 7.04 11.28
N GLU A 69 18.24 6.66 11.54
CA GLU A 69 18.77 5.32 11.23
C GLU A 69 17.87 4.22 11.81
N ARG A 70 17.31 4.47 12.99
CA ARG A 70 16.33 3.58 13.63
C ARG A 70 15.06 3.44 12.80
N ALA A 71 14.47 4.55 12.35
CA ALA A 71 13.27 4.55 11.53
C ALA A 71 13.50 3.82 10.21
N LYS A 72 14.69 4.00 9.61
CA LYS A 72 15.09 3.29 8.40
C LYS A 72 15.16 1.78 8.62
N LYS A 73 15.80 1.31 9.70
CA LYS A 73 15.85 -0.13 10.04
C LYS A 73 14.45 -0.72 10.28
N LEU A 74 13.58 0.00 10.98
CA LEU A 74 12.20 -0.44 11.23
C LEU A 74 11.36 -0.50 9.95
N GLN A 75 11.50 0.47 9.05
CA GLN A 75 10.83 0.45 7.74
C GLN A 75 11.31 -0.72 6.87
N TRP A 76 12.61 -1.01 6.88
CA TRP A 76 13.16 -2.19 6.21
C TRP A 76 12.60 -3.48 6.79
N LYS A 77 12.55 -3.60 8.13
CA LYS A 77 11.94 -4.75 8.81
C LYS A 77 10.47 -4.92 8.40
N ALA A 78 9.68 -3.83 8.42
CA ALA A 78 8.30 -3.84 7.96
C ALA A 78 8.19 -4.31 6.51
N GLY A 79 9.04 -3.80 5.61
CA GLY A 79 9.10 -4.19 4.21
C GLY A 79 9.40 -5.68 4.02
N THR A 80 10.37 -6.23 4.76
CA THR A 80 10.73 -7.65 4.71
C THR A 80 9.58 -8.55 5.15
N TYR A 81 8.93 -8.26 6.29
CA TYR A 81 7.77 -9.04 6.74
C TYR A 81 6.58 -8.91 5.77
N THR A 82 6.38 -7.72 5.19
CA THR A 82 5.36 -7.49 4.16
C THR A 82 5.63 -8.31 2.90
N TYR A 83 6.88 -8.40 2.47
CA TYR A 83 7.26 -9.20 1.32
C TYR A 83 6.89 -10.68 1.53
N PHE A 84 7.22 -11.24 2.69
CA PHE A 84 6.79 -12.60 3.03
C PHE A 84 5.27 -12.74 3.09
N ALA A 85 4.57 -11.79 3.70
CA ALA A 85 3.11 -11.79 3.72
C ALA A 85 2.52 -11.74 2.30
N THR A 86 3.12 -10.97 1.39
CA THR A 86 2.68 -10.83 -0.01
C THR A 86 2.76 -12.16 -0.76
N ILE A 87 3.82 -12.93 -0.55
CA ILE A 87 3.94 -14.28 -1.12
C ILE A 87 2.78 -15.16 -0.64
N TRP A 88 2.50 -15.17 0.67
CA TRP A 88 1.41 -15.98 1.22
C TRP A 88 0.02 -15.49 0.82
N ILE A 89 -0.16 -14.19 0.65
CA ILE A 89 -1.39 -13.61 0.09
C ILE A 89 -1.60 -14.12 -1.35
N ALA A 90 -0.58 -14.07 -2.19
CA ALA A 90 -0.68 -14.56 -3.57
C ALA A 90 -0.99 -16.06 -3.62
N VAL A 91 -0.31 -16.86 -2.80
CA VAL A 91 -0.58 -18.30 -2.65
C VAL A 91 -2.02 -18.53 -2.17
N GLY A 92 -2.48 -17.78 -1.17
CA GLY A 92 -3.85 -17.89 -0.64
C GLY A 92 -4.91 -17.57 -1.68
N ILE A 93 -4.71 -16.53 -2.50
CA ILE A 93 -5.64 -16.16 -3.58
C ILE A 93 -5.65 -17.23 -4.68
N MET A 94 -4.49 -17.80 -5.02
CA MET A 94 -4.41 -18.93 -5.95
C MET A 94 -5.23 -20.13 -5.44
N TRP A 95 -5.05 -20.51 -4.17
CA TRP A 95 -5.84 -21.59 -3.55
C TRP A 95 -7.33 -21.27 -3.49
N TYR A 96 -7.71 -20.02 -3.20
CA TYR A 96 -9.11 -19.59 -3.26
C TYR A 96 -9.69 -19.83 -4.64
N ASN A 97 -9.00 -19.44 -5.72
CA ASN A 97 -9.52 -19.64 -7.08
C ASN A 97 -9.63 -21.12 -7.45
N ILE A 98 -8.65 -21.97 -7.07
CA ILE A 98 -8.74 -23.43 -7.27
C ILE A 98 -9.95 -24.02 -6.53
N PHE A 99 -10.20 -23.55 -5.30
CA PHE A 99 -11.35 -24.01 -4.52
C PHE A 99 -12.67 -23.49 -5.10
N ALA A 100 -12.69 -22.24 -5.57
CA ALA A 100 -13.85 -21.62 -6.17
C ALA A 100 -14.25 -22.31 -7.48
N GLU A 101 -13.30 -22.70 -8.33
CA GLU A 101 -13.53 -23.48 -9.55
C GLU A 101 -14.24 -24.82 -9.25
N ASN A 102 -13.89 -25.46 -8.13
CA ASN A 102 -14.48 -26.72 -7.69
C ASN A 102 -15.76 -26.54 -6.85
N SER A 103 -16.19 -25.30 -6.61
CA SER A 103 -17.34 -24.94 -5.79
C SER A 103 -18.33 -24.08 -6.58
N SER A 104 -19.53 -23.82 -6.04
CA SER A 104 -20.48 -22.85 -6.61
C SER A 104 -20.10 -21.38 -6.31
N LEU A 105 -18.82 -21.12 -6.03
CA LEU A 105 -18.31 -19.79 -5.69
C LEU A 105 -17.79 -19.09 -6.94
N ASN A 106 -17.89 -17.76 -6.97
CA ASN A 106 -17.37 -16.99 -8.08
C ASN A 106 -15.84 -16.90 -8.02
N GLU A 107 -15.21 -17.27 -9.13
CA GLU A 107 -13.78 -17.09 -9.35
C GLU A 107 -13.42 -15.61 -9.44
N LEU A 108 -12.23 -15.26 -8.94
CA LEU A 108 -11.68 -13.93 -9.09
C LEU A 108 -11.04 -13.78 -10.46
N ASN A 109 -11.49 -12.76 -11.20
CA ASN A 109 -10.85 -12.36 -12.45
C ASN A 109 -9.39 -11.91 -12.17
N THR A 110 -8.49 -12.09 -13.14
CA THR A 110 -7.10 -11.61 -13.08
C THR A 110 -6.97 -10.17 -12.57
N LYS A 111 -7.86 -9.26 -12.99
CA LYS A 111 -7.88 -7.87 -12.51
C LYS A 111 -8.12 -7.78 -11.00
N GLN A 112 -9.05 -8.58 -10.48
CA GLN A 112 -9.39 -8.62 -9.06
C GLN A 112 -8.30 -9.29 -8.23
N VAL A 113 -7.66 -10.34 -8.76
CA VAL A 113 -6.51 -11.01 -8.12
C VAL A 113 -5.37 -10.03 -7.89
N ILE A 114 -4.96 -9.30 -8.93
CA ILE A 114 -3.86 -8.32 -8.84
C ILE A 114 -4.21 -7.21 -7.82
N ALA A 115 -5.44 -6.69 -7.91
CA ALA A 115 -5.94 -5.67 -7.00
C ALA A 115 -5.91 -6.14 -5.53
N ALA A 116 -6.37 -7.37 -5.26
CA ALA A 116 -6.40 -7.95 -3.92
C ALA A 116 -4.98 -8.16 -3.35
N ILE A 117 -4.04 -8.65 -4.17
CA ILE A 117 -2.64 -8.81 -3.75
C ILE A 117 -2.06 -7.45 -3.34
N VAL A 118 -2.16 -6.44 -4.21
CA VAL A 118 -1.60 -5.11 -3.95
C VAL A 118 -2.23 -4.49 -2.69
N LEU A 119 -3.54 -4.61 -2.53
CA LEU A 119 -4.26 -4.15 -1.34
C LEU A 119 -3.73 -4.76 -0.06
N LEU A 120 -3.78 -6.10 0.01
CA LEU A 120 -3.48 -6.83 1.23
C LEU A 120 -2.01 -6.64 1.59
N SER A 121 -1.12 -6.58 0.60
CA SER A 121 0.29 -6.23 0.79
C SER A 121 0.46 -4.82 1.33
N ALA A 122 -0.23 -3.82 0.79
CA ALA A 122 -0.13 -2.45 1.27
C ALA A 122 -0.67 -2.29 2.69
N VAL A 123 -1.83 -2.89 2.98
CA VAL A 123 -2.40 -2.92 4.33
C VAL A 123 -1.45 -3.60 5.30
N CYS A 124 -0.87 -4.74 4.92
CA CYS A 124 0.12 -5.44 5.73
C CYS A 124 1.34 -4.55 6.00
N PHE A 125 1.85 -3.83 4.99
CA PHE A 125 2.93 -2.88 5.17
C PHE A 125 2.57 -1.79 6.16
N PHE A 126 1.42 -1.13 6.00
CA PHE A 126 1.04 -0.04 6.91
C PHE A 126 0.83 -0.54 8.34
N ILE A 127 0.20 -1.70 8.54
CA ILE A 127 0.03 -2.31 9.87
C ILE A 127 1.39 -2.62 10.50
N LEU A 128 2.27 -3.30 9.78
CA LEU A 128 3.60 -3.69 10.28
C LEU A 128 4.48 -2.47 10.54
N ASN A 129 4.47 -1.50 9.63
CA ASN A 129 5.22 -0.25 9.75
C ASN A 129 4.76 0.52 11.00
N PHE A 130 3.45 0.70 11.16
CA PHE A 130 2.88 1.36 12.34
C PHE A 130 3.19 0.60 13.65
N TYR A 131 3.05 -0.73 13.64
CA TYR A 131 3.37 -1.57 14.79
C TYR A 131 4.84 -1.46 15.21
N PHE A 132 5.76 -1.56 14.25
CA PHE A 132 7.19 -1.49 14.50
C PHE A 132 7.64 -0.08 14.93
N MET A 133 7.08 0.98 14.32
CA MET A 133 7.36 2.35 14.75
C MET A 133 6.88 2.63 16.18
N ARG A 134 5.76 2.02 16.62
CA ARG A 134 5.26 2.16 18.00
C ARG A 134 6.07 1.38 19.03
N LYS A 135 6.46 0.13 18.72
CA LYS A 135 7.19 -0.70 19.68
C LYS A 135 8.62 -0.23 19.91
N GLY A 136 9.21 0.44 18.93
CA GLY A 136 10.52 1.08 19.11
C GLY A 136 11.72 0.12 19.26
N ASP A 137 11.51 -1.16 19.48
CA ASP A 137 12.61 -2.12 19.65
C ASP A 137 13.23 -2.49 18.30
N VAL A 138 14.43 -1.96 18.09
CA VAL A 138 15.37 -2.42 17.07
C VAL A 138 16.43 -3.21 17.84
N GLN A 139 16.32 -4.54 17.80
CA GLN A 139 17.48 -5.40 18.12
C GLN A 139 18.51 -5.24 17.01
#